data_AF-A0A7L9QBX5-F1
#
_entry.id   AF-A0A7L9QBX5-F1
#
_cell.length_a   1.000
_cell.length_b   1.000
_cell.length_c   1.000
_cell.angle_alpha   90.00
_cell.angle_beta   90.00
_cell.angle_gamma   90.00
#
_symmetry.space_group_name_H-M   'P 1'
#
loop_
_entity.id
_entity.type
_entity.pdbx_description
1 polymer ?
#
loop_
_entity_poly.entity_id
_entity_poly.type
_entity_poly.pdbx_seq_one_letter_code
_entity_poly.pdbx_strand_id
1 'polypeptide(L)' 'MVRRKKQTQKKRNKRQRWTTTDLKQLKALAGLRKASVIARQLRRTEPAVRWKAHIEGISLAMR' A
#
# COMPACT_ATOMS: atom_id res chain seq x y z
N MET A 1 19.22 9.31 26.15
CA MET A 1 18.32 8.48 25.32
C MET A 1 16.93 9.12 25.29
N VAL A 2 16.49 9.75 24.19
CA VAL A 2 15.08 10.16 24.04
C VAL A 2 14.58 9.82 22.64
N ARG A 3 13.62 8.89 22.63
CA ARG A 3 13.04 8.19 21.48
C ARG A 3 12.07 9.13 20.73
N ARG A 4 12.53 9.95 19.79
CA ARG A 4 11.64 10.78 18.95
C ARG A 4 10.97 9.93 17.86
N LYS A 5 9.85 9.27 18.20
CA LYS A 5 8.89 8.76 17.22
C LYS A 5 8.28 9.97 16.48
N LYS A 6 8.78 10.28 15.28
CA LYS A 6 8.12 11.21 14.34
C LYS A 6 6.84 10.56 13.79
N GLN A 7 5.73 10.70 14.51
CA GLN A 7 4.41 10.46 13.95
C GLN A 7 3.94 11.76 13.27
N THR A 8 4.28 11.91 12.00
CA THR A 8 3.81 13.04 11.19
C THR A 8 2.40 12.79 10.67
N GLN A 9 1.45 13.50 11.25
CA GLN A 9 0.26 14.11 10.63
C GLN A 9 -0.74 13.15 9.93
N LYS A 10 -1.76 12.72 10.71
CA LYS A 10 -3.03 12.16 10.24
C LYS A 10 -3.79 13.20 9.41
N LYS A 11 -3.52 13.31 8.10
CA LYS A 11 -4.47 13.89 7.15
C LYS A 11 -5.59 12.87 6.91
N ARG A 12 -6.80 13.18 7.38
CA ARG A 12 -8.01 12.39 7.12
C ARG A 12 -8.31 12.37 5.60
N ASN A 13 -7.80 11.31 4.97
CA ASN A 13 -8.41 10.50 3.92
C ASN A 13 -9.46 11.18 3.03
N LYS A 14 -9.02 12.02 2.07
CA LYS A 14 -9.68 11.98 0.76
C LYS A 14 -9.33 10.59 0.22
N ARG A 15 -10.33 9.71 0.05
CA ARG A 15 -10.16 8.37 -0.55
C ARG A 15 -9.53 8.58 -1.93
N GLN A 16 -8.20 8.57 -2.01
CA GLN A 16 -7.52 8.79 -3.28
C GLN A 16 -7.98 7.66 -4.20
N ARG A 17 -8.60 8.03 -5.32
CA ARG A 17 -9.08 7.08 -6.31
C ARG A 17 -7.90 6.21 -6.73
N TRP A 18 -8.12 4.92 -6.86
CA TRP A 18 -7.11 4.04 -7.45
C TRP A 18 -7.02 4.36 -8.92
N THR A 19 -5.84 4.77 -9.37
CA THR A 19 -5.60 5.00 -10.80
C THR A 19 -5.23 3.69 -11.48
N THR A 20 -5.38 3.63 -12.80
CA THR A 20 -4.94 2.48 -13.60
C THR A 20 -3.44 2.22 -13.45
N THR A 21 -2.63 3.27 -13.29
CA THR A 21 -1.20 3.18 -13.00
C THR A 21 -0.93 2.52 -11.64
N ASP A 22 -1.67 2.90 -10.59
CA ASP A 22 -1.56 2.27 -9.26
C ASP A 22 -1.87 0.77 -9.34
N LEU A 23 -2.89 0.38 -10.13
CA LEU A 23 -3.26 -1.02 -10.32
C LEU A 23 -2.19 -1.81 -11.07
N LYS A 24 -1.60 -1.23 -12.12
CA LYS A 24 -0.49 -1.85 -12.85
C LYS A 24 0.72 -2.07 -11.94
N GLN A 25 1.07 -1.07 -11.14
CA GLN A 25 2.16 -1.18 -10.17
C GLN A 25 1.84 -2.19 -9.06
N LEU A 26 0.61 -2.22 -8.57
CA LEU A 26 0.16 -3.21 -7.58
C LEU A 26 0.31 -4.64 -8.12
N LYS A 27 -0.12 -4.90 -9.36
CA LYS A 27 0.01 -6.20 -10.02
C LYS A 27 1.47 -6.58 -10.26
N ALA A 28 2.30 -5.63 -10.71
CA ALA A 28 3.72 -5.88 -10.98
C ALA A 28 4.52 -6.18 -9.70
N LEU A 29 4.13 -5.61 -8.56
CA LEU A 29 4.84 -5.79 -7.28
C LEU A 29 4.25 -6.93 -6.42
N ALA A 30 3.02 -7.36 -6.69
CA ALA A 30 2.39 -8.46 -6.00
C ALA A 30 3.18 -9.76 -6.19
N GLY A 31 3.36 -10.52 -5.11
CA GLY A 31 4.21 -11.72 -5.11
C GLY A 31 5.72 -11.45 -5.05
N LEU A 32 6.20 -10.27 -5.48
CA LEU A 32 7.64 -9.90 -5.43
C LEU A 32 8.03 -9.14 -4.16
N ARG A 33 7.09 -8.36 -3.61
CA ARG A 33 7.33 -7.47 -2.47
C ARG A 33 6.26 -7.66 -1.40
N LYS A 34 6.64 -7.45 -0.14
CA LYS A 34 5.69 -7.40 0.99
C LYS A 34 4.72 -6.23 0.80
N ALA A 35 3.48 -6.41 1.24
CA ALA A 35 2.43 -5.39 1.16
C ALA A 35 2.84 -4.04 1.78
N SER A 36 3.66 -4.05 2.84
CA SER A 36 4.21 -2.85 3.48
C SER A 36 5.15 -2.04 2.56
N VAL A 37 5.93 -2.72 1.71
CA VAL A 37 6.83 -2.08 0.73
C VAL A 37 6.01 -1.48 -0.41
N ILE A 38 5.04 -2.24 -0.93
CA ILE A 38 4.11 -1.78 -1.96
C ILE A 38 3.35 -0.55 -1.48
N ALA A 39 2.88 -0.57 -0.23
CA ALA A 39 2.19 0.56 0.39
C ALA A 39 3.06 1.82 0.43
N ARG A 40 4.33 1.69 0.80
CA ARG A 40 5.28 2.82 0.77
C ARG A 40 5.49 3.36 -0.64
N GLN A 41 5.62 2.47 -1.63
CA GLN A 41 5.88 2.84 -3.02
C GLN A 41 4.66 3.54 -3.65
N LEU A 42 3.45 3.06 -3.38
CA LEU A 42 2.19 3.68 -3.82
C LEU A 42 1.76 4.86 -2.93
N ARG A 43 2.54 5.21 -1.90
CA ARG A 43 2.21 6.19 -0.86
C ARG A 43 0.83 5.95 -0.23
N ARG A 44 0.43 4.69 -0.12
CA ARG A 44 -0.83 4.22 0.50
C ARG A 44 -0.56 3.53 1.83
N THR A 45 -1.63 3.23 2.55
CA THR A 45 -1.56 2.42 3.76
C THR A 45 -1.59 0.94 3.40
N GLU A 46 -0.90 0.11 4.17
CA GLU A 46 -0.87 -1.34 3.96
C GLU A 46 -2.28 -1.99 3.98
N PRO A 47 -3.21 -1.60 4.88
CA PRO A 47 -4.58 -2.10 4.82
C PRO A 47 -5.30 -1.73 3.53
N ALA A 48 -5.06 -0.54 2.96
CA ALA A 48 -5.66 -0.14 1.68
C ALA A 48 -5.12 -0.97 0.52
N VAL A 49 -3.82 -1.30 0.53
CA VAL A 49 -3.20 -2.19 -0.47
C VAL A 49 -3.75 -3.61 -0.36
N ARG A 50 -3.84 -4.17 0.86
CA ARG A 50 -4.42 -5.50 1.08
C ARG A 50 -5.88 -5.58 0.67
N TRP A 51 -6.69 -4.60 1.08
CA TRP A 51 -8.09 -4.51 0.67
C TRP A 51 -8.21 -4.40 -0.84
N LYS A 52 -7.39 -3.55 -1.48
CA LYS A 52 -7.46 -3.41 -2.94
C LYS A 52 -7.00 -4.67 -3.67
N ALA A 53 -5.94 -5.32 -3.22
CA ALA A 53 -5.47 -6.58 -3.78
C ALA A 53 -6.55 -7.67 -3.66
N HIS A 54 -7.25 -7.74 -2.53
CA HIS A 54 -8.40 -8.63 -2.35
C HIS A 54 -9.53 -8.34 -3.34
N ILE A 55 -9.92 -7.07 -3.52
CA ILE A 55 -10.96 -6.67 -4.48
C ILE A 55 -10.55 -6.96 -5.93
N GLU A 56 -9.27 -6.80 -6.26
CA GLU A 56 -8.73 -7.05 -7.61
C GLU A 56 -8.35 -8.52 -7.87
N GLY A 57 -8.51 -9.41 -6.87
CA GLY A 57 -8.12 -10.82 -6.97
C GLY A 57 -6.60 -11.04 -7.08
N ILE A 58 -5.79 -10.08 -6.63
CA ILE A 58 -4.32 -10.13 -6.70
C ILE A 58 -3.79 -10.80 -5.44
N SER A 59 -3.09 -11.93 -5.59
CA SER A 59 -2.42 -12.58 -4.47
C SER A 59 -1.19 -11.80 -4.01
N LEU A 60 -1.19 -11.40 -2.74
CA LEU A 60 -0.02 -10.82 -2.07
C LEU A 60 0.87 -11.87 -1.41
N ALA A 61 0.54 -13.16 -1.56
CA ALA A 61 1.39 -14.24 -1.07
C ALA A 61 2.71 -14.21 -1.84
N MET A 62 3.79 -13.92 -1.13
CA MET A 62 5.14 -13.99 -1.68
C MET A 62 5.42 -15.47 -1.93
N ARG A 63 5.73 -15.82 -3.18
CA ARG A 63 6.06 -17.18 -3.59
C ARG A 63 7.55 -17.44 -3.42
#